data_AF-A0A956QAM0-F1
#
_entry.id   AF-A0A956QAM0-F1
#
_cell.length_a   1.000
_cell.length_b   1.000
_cell.length_c   1.000
_cell.angle_alpha   90.00
_cell.angle_beta   90.00
_cell.angle_gamma   90.00
#
_symmetry.space_group_name_H-M   'P 1'
#
loop_
_entity.id
_entity.type
_entity.pdbx_description
1 polymer ?
#
loop_
_entity_poly.entity_id
_entity_poly.type
_entity_poly.pdbx_seq_one_letter_code
_entity_poly.pdbx_strand_id
1 'polypeptide(L)'
;TLKRDGVEMTAFMDEQNKRMLDLVQWGDIAGHKAPVINTNLNVDELASVVFEKYPQADFIATYYDTAGARKWSLRSRTDFEVNHIAAQFGGGGHPAAAGFKELGKKAPDVKPPRHPGQSHDKLMTEMEKSSDALRRFAAGQVERALGSSFMASLDGHKLPVVNCPFNREELGQAMLEKYPDASMVGVYYTTASGDRHWTLFGRESADVGPVAVKFGGHGDAGSADFVEGRPAAERKLVAEPKQ
;
A
#
# COMPACT_ATOMS: atom_id res chain seq x y z
N THR A 1 25.94 0.30 20.33
CA THR A 1 25.19 1.21 19.44
C THR A 1 25.31 0.67 18.03
N LEU A 2 25.95 1.33 17.06
CA LEU A 2 25.88 1.02 15.60
C LEU A 2 25.63 -0.45 15.17
N LYS A 3 26.40 -1.44 15.67
CA LYS A 3 26.18 -2.87 15.33
C LYS A 3 24.84 -3.44 15.80
N ARG A 4 24.35 -3.00 16.97
CA ARG A 4 23.04 -3.38 17.51
C ARG A 4 21.93 -2.70 16.71
N ASP A 5 22.09 -1.40 16.47
CA ASP A 5 21.14 -0.57 15.73
C ASP A 5 20.94 -1.12 14.30
N GLY A 6 21.99 -1.62 13.66
CA GLY A 6 21.93 -2.31 12.37
C GLY A 6 21.19 -3.65 12.41
N VAL A 7 21.39 -4.48 13.45
CA VAL A 7 20.67 -5.76 13.61
C VAL A 7 19.18 -5.53 13.90
N GLU A 8 18.85 -4.56 14.75
CA GLU A 8 17.46 -4.14 15.00
C GLU A 8 16.81 -3.63 13.70
N MET A 9 17.53 -2.88 12.86
CA MET A 9 17.04 -2.38 11.58
C MET A 9 16.74 -3.52 10.59
N THR A 10 17.65 -4.48 10.43
CA THR A 10 17.42 -5.65 9.56
C THR A 10 16.22 -6.45 10.05
N ALA A 11 16.11 -6.72 11.35
CA ALA A 11 14.97 -7.46 11.90
C ALA A 11 13.62 -6.74 11.64
N PHE A 12 13.58 -5.41 11.77
CA PHE A 12 12.41 -4.61 11.43
C PHE A 12 12.07 -4.66 9.93
N MET A 13 13.08 -4.52 9.05
CA MET A 13 12.90 -4.63 7.60
C MET A 13 12.39 -6.02 7.20
N ASP A 14 12.95 -7.08 7.78
CA ASP A 14 12.54 -8.47 7.54
C ASP A 14 11.09 -8.72 7.98
N GLU A 15 10.66 -8.15 9.09
CA GLU A 15 9.28 -8.27 9.56
C GLU A 15 8.31 -7.51 8.65
N GLN A 16 8.65 -6.28 8.26
CA GLN A 16 7.86 -5.52 7.27
C GLN A 16 7.76 -6.30 5.95
N ASN A 17 8.88 -6.83 5.44
CA ASN A 17 8.90 -7.64 4.22
C ASN A 17 8.03 -8.91 4.36
N LYS A 18 8.06 -9.61 5.50
CA LYS A 18 7.16 -10.75 5.76
C LYS A 18 5.68 -10.35 5.69
N ARG A 19 5.29 -9.23 6.30
CA ARG A 19 3.92 -8.69 6.20
C ARG A 19 3.55 -8.33 4.75
N MET A 20 4.51 -7.83 3.96
CA MET A 20 4.30 -7.58 2.52
C MET A 20 4.11 -8.87 1.70
N LEU A 21 4.67 -10.02 2.13
CA LEU A 21 4.48 -11.31 1.46
C LEU A 21 3.06 -11.88 1.59
N ASP A 22 2.28 -11.39 2.56
CA ASP A 22 0.86 -11.75 2.75
C ASP A 22 -0.07 -10.87 1.88
N LEU A 23 0.44 -9.75 1.36
CA LEU A 23 -0.25 -8.86 0.41
C LEU A 23 0.07 -9.20 -1.07
N VAL A 24 0.89 -10.23 -1.31
CA VAL A 24 1.21 -10.71 -2.66
C VAL A 24 -0.04 -11.28 -3.31
N GLN A 25 -0.33 -10.83 -4.53
CA GLN A 25 -1.35 -11.42 -5.38
C GLN A 25 -0.78 -11.70 -6.77
N TRP A 26 -1.10 -12.85 -7.36
CA TRP A 26 -0.66 -13.17 -8.71
C TRP A 26 -1.48 -12.42 -9.77
N GLY A 27 -0.80 -11.66 -10.61
CA GLY A 27 -1.39 -10.87 -11.69
C GLY A 27 -0.85 -11.25 -13.07
N ASP A 28 -1.61 -10.92 -14.10
CA ASP A 28 -1.14 -10.93 -15.49
C ASP A 28 -0.64 -9.52 -15.86
N ILE A 29 0.60 -9.42 -16.32
CA ILE A 29 1.23 -8.19 -16.80
C ILE A 29 1.83 -8.49 -18.16
N ALA A 30 1.22 -7.92 -19.21
CA ALA A 30 1.59 -8.16 -20.62
C ALA A 30 1.62 -9.64 -21.02
N GLY A 31 0.72 -10.48 -20.48
CA GLY A 31 0.66 -11.92 -20.74
C GLY A 31 1.61 -12.77 -19.89
N HIS A 32 2.37 -12.16 -18.98
CA HIS A 32 3.23 -12.86 -18.03
C HIS A 32 2.59 -12.89 -16.63
N LYS A 33 2.67 -14.05 -15.96
CA LYS A 33 2.27 -14.16 -14.55
C LYS A 33 3.39 -13.67 -13.63
N ALA A 34 3.09 -12.70 -12.78
CA ALA A 34 4.03 -12.19 -11.78
C ALA A 34 3.37 -12.03 -10.40
N PRO A 35 4.14 -12.15 -9.30
CA PRO A 35 3.76 -11.62 -7.99
C PRO A 35 3.58 -10.10 -8.09
N VAL A 36 2.42 -9.61 -7.66
CA VAL A 36 2.05 -8.19 -7.66
C VAL A 36 1.80 -7.72 -6.23
N ILE A 37 2.40 -6.60 -5.84
CA ILE A 37 2.33 -6.04 -4.48
C ILE A 37 2.07 -4.54 -4.53
N ASN A 38 1.14 -4.02 -3.72
CA ASN A 38 1.01 -2.58 -3.54
C ASN A 38 2.07 -2.07 -2.56
N THR A 39 3.03 -1.27 -3.04
CA THR A 39 4.02 -0.56 -2.22
C THR A 39 4.79 0.45 -3.07
N ASN A 40 5.32 1.49 -2.42
CA ASN A 40 6.30 2.42 -2.98
C ASN A 40 7.68 2.37 -2.25
N LEU A 41 7.86 1.49 -1.26
CA LEU A 41 9.07 1.42 -0.44
C LEU A 41 9.87 0.14 -0.69
N ASN A 42 11.18 0.26 -0.51
CA ASN A 42 12.18 -0.82 -0.37
C ASN A 42 11.97 -1.95 -1.41
N VAL A 43 11.75 -1.55 -2.67
CA VAL A 43 11.30 -2.43 -3.75
C VAL A 43 12.36 -3.49 -4.11
N ASP A 44 13.64 -3.17 -3.90
CA ASP A 44 14.76 -4.03 -4.28
C ASP A 44 15.00 -5.10 -3.19
N GLU A 45 14.89 -4.72 -1.92
CA GLU A 45 14.90 -5.62 -0.77
C GLU A 45 13.67 -6.53 -0.77
N LEU A 46 12.48 -5.97 -1.03
CA LEU A 46 11.25 -6.74 -1.15
C LEU A 46 11.31 -7.72 -2.32
N ALA A 47 11.85 -7.32 -3.48
CA ALA A 47 12.04 -8.23 -4.61
C ALA A 47 12.86 -9.46 -4.21
N SER A 48 13.96 -9.28 -3.48
CA SER A 48 14.80 -10.38 -3.00
C SER A 48 13.99 -11.40 -2.17
N VAL A 49 13.26 -10.94 -1.17
CA VAL A 49 12.43 -11.80 -0.30
C VAL A 49 11.27 -12.46 -1.08
N VAL A 50 10.68 -11.77 -2.06
CA VAL A 50 9.61 -12.32 -2.91
C VAL A 50 10.16 -13.40 -3.85
N PHE A 51 11.38 -13.24 -4.38
CA PHE A 51 12.06 -14.26 -5.20
C PHE A 51 12.55 -15.48 -4.41
N GLU A 52 12.76 -15.35 -3.09
CA GLU A 52 12.99 -16.49 -2.20
C GLU A 52 11.70 -17.28 -1.96
N LYS A 53 10.57 -16.60 -1.71
CA LYS A 53 9.25 -17.24 -1.51
C LYS A 53 8.66 -17.83 -2.82
N TYR A 54 8.92 -17.19 -3.96
CA TYR A 54 8.41 -17.58 -5.28
C TYR A 54 9.55 -17.69 -6.30
N PRO A 55 10.41 -18.73 -6.20
CA PRO A 55 11.59 -18.89 -7.06
C PRO A 55 11.24 -19.10 -8.54
N GLN A 56 9.99 -19.43 -8.87
CA GLN A 56 9.44 -19.58 -10.22
C GLN A 56 9.00 -18.28 -10.90
N ALA A 57 9.05 -17.14 -10.19
CA ALA A 57 8.70 -15.85 -10.79
C ALA A 57 9.89 -15.29 -11.60
N ASP A 58 9.68 -15.04 -12.90
CA ASP A 58 10.68 -14.39 -13.76
C ASP A 58 10.93 -12.93 -13.32
N PHE A 59 9.86 -12.26 -12.90
CA PHE A 59 9.88 -10.92 -12.35
C PHE A 59 8.78 -10.73 -11.30
N ILE A 60 8.91 -9.68 -10.50
CA ILE A 60 7.87 -9.15 -9.61
C ILE A 60 7.44 -7.77 -10.07
N ALA A 61 6.22 -7.37 -9.70
CA ALA A 61 5.72 -6.02 -9.90
C ALA A 61 5.26 -5.40 -8.59
N THR A 62 5.76 -4.19 -8.30
CA THR A 62 5.19 -3.33 -7.27
C THR A 62 4.41 -2.18 -7.92
N TYR A 63 3.41 -1.66 -7.24
CA TYR A 63 2.72 -0.45 -7.67
C TYR A 63 2.23 0.42 -6.50
N TYR A 64 2.00 1.69 -6.79
CA TYR A 64 1.27 2.59 -5.90
C TYR A 64 0.40 3.59 -6.67
N ASP A 65 -0.67 4.02 -6.03
CA ASP A 65 -1.67 4.93 -6.59
C ASP A 65 -1.34 6.39 -6.22
N THR A 66 -1.46 7.30 -7.20
CA THR A 66 -1.39 8.75 -7.01
C THR A 66 -2.63 9.42 -7.64
N ALA A 67 -2.79 10.74 -7.46
CA ALA A 67 -3.98 11.53 -7.84
C ALA A 67 -4.62 11.32 -9.24
N GLY A 68 -3.90 10.74 -10.21
CA GLY A 68 -4.43 10.44 -11.54
C GLY A 68 -3.73 9.29 -12.28
N ALA A 69 -2.87 8.52 -11.59
CA ALA A 69 -2.10 7.44 -12.19
C ALA A 69 -1.75 6.36 -11.17
N ARG A 70 -1.71 5.11 -11.60
CA ARG A 70 -0.99 4.05 -10.89
C ARG A 70 0.42 3.96 -11.46
N LYS A 71 1.42 4.09 -10.60
CA LYS A 71 2.84 3.93 -10.96
C LYS A 71 3.24 2.49 -10.69
N TRP A 72 3.84 1.85 -11.69
CA TRP A 72 4.29 0.47 -11.65
C TRP A 72 5.82 0.41 -11.70
N SER A 73 6.39 -0.54 -10.98
CA SER A 73 7.83 -0.80 -10.89
C SER A 73 8.07 -2.30 -10.96
N LEU A 74 8.87 -2.74 -11.92
CA LEU A 74 9.18 -4.15 -12.19
C LEU A 74 10.61 -4.47 -11.75
N ARG A 75 10.84 -5.69 -11.27
CA ARG A 75 12.17 -6.23 -10.93
C ARG A 75 12.28 -7.67 -11.41
N SER A 76 13.38 -8.05 -12.05
CA SER A 76 13.73 -9.44 -12.35
C SER A 76 15.02 -9.86 -11.63
N ARG A 77 15.15 -11.16 -11.37
CA ARG A 77 16.37 -11.78 -10.80
C ARG A 77 17.26 -12.41 -11.88
N THR A 78 16.67 -12.76 -13.01
CA THR A 78 17.25 -13.54 -14.11
C THR A 78 17.42 -12.67 -15.35
N ASP A 79 17.84 -13.30 -16.45
CA ASP A 79 17.98 -12.71 -17.79
C ASP A 79 16.65 -12.23 -18.42
N PHE A 80 15.55 -12.20 -17.64
CA PHE A 80 14.25 -11.72 -18.06
C PHE A 80 14.20 -10.19 -18.07
N GLU A 81 14.13 -9.59 -19.26
CA GLU A 81 14.27 -8.14 -19.44
C GLU A 81 12.91 -7.39 -19.27
N VAL A 82 12.68 -6.82 -18.08
CA VAL A 82 11.42 -6.16 -17.70
C VAL A 82 11.23 -4.76 -18.33
N ASN A 83 12.28 -4.17 -18.90
CA ASN A 83 12.20 -2.94 -19.70
C ASN A 83 11.30 -3.13 -20.93
N HIS A 84 11.30 -4.30 -21.56
CA HIS A 84 10.43 -4.61 -22.70
C HIS A 84 8.95 -4.69 -22.30
N ILE A 85 8.63 -5.20 -21.11
CA ILE A 85 7.27 -5.11 -20.55
C ILE A 85 6.89 -3.66 -20.30
N ALA A 86 7.74 -2.89 -19.61
CA ALA A 86 7.44 -1.49 -19.31
C ALA A 86 7.23 -0.64 -20.57
N ALA A 87 7.98 -0.90 -21.65
CA ALA A 87 7.86 -0.20 -22.92
C ALA A 87 6.48 -0.39 -23.58
N GLN A 88 5.84 -1.56 -23.45
CA GLN A 88 4.48 -1.79 -23.97
C GLN A 88 3.43 -0.86 -23.34
N PHE A 89 3.68 -0.38 -22.12
CA PHE A 89 2.83 0.57 -21.40
C PHE A 89 3.36 2.02 -21.47
N GLY A 90 4.25 2.33 -22.42
CA GLY A 90 4.86 3.66 -22.57
C GLY A 90 5.85 4.04 -21.45
N GLY A 91 6.34 3.05 -20.71
CA GLY A 91 7.40 3.19 -19.71
C GLY A 91 8.78 2.77 -20.23
N GLY A 92 9.68 2.43 -19.32
CA GLY A 92 11.03 1.97 -19.64
C GLY A 92 11.93 1.84 -18.41
N GLY A 93 13.21 1.54 -18.63
CA GLY A 93 14.22 1.43 -17.57
C GLY A 93 15.36 0.48 -17.94
N HIS A 94 16.05 -0.01 -16.91
CA HIS A 94 17.10 -1.02 -17.02
C HIS A 94 16.49 -2.40 -17.30
N PRO A 95 17.18 -3.34 -17.99
CA PRO A 95 16.67 -4.69 -18.22
C PRO A 95 16.18 -5.41 -16.95
N ALA A 96 16.89 -5.26 -15.83
CA ALA A 96 16.49 -5.84 -14.54
C ALA A 96 15.52 -4.97 -13.70
N ALA A 97 15.30 -3.70 -14.07
CA ALA A 97 14.54 -2.74 -13.27
C ALA A 97 13.92 -1.63 -14.14
N ALA A 98 12.61 -1.70 -14.36
CA ALA A 98 11.88 -0.77 -15.21
C ALA A 98 10.55 -0.32 -14.57
N GLY A 99 9.91 0.71 -15.12
CA GLY A 99 8.64 1.20 -14.60
C GLY A 99 7.78 1.89 -15.66
N PHE A 100 6.48 1.92 -15.41
CA PHE A 100 5.49 2.52 -16.30
C PHE A 100 4.36 3.18 -15.49
N LYS A 101 3.43 3.86 -16.17
CA LYS A 101 2.30 4.55 -15.55
C LYS A 101 1.00 4.16 -16.24
N GLU A 102 0.06 3.62 -15.48
CA GLU A 102 -1.31 3.40 -15.92
C GLU A 102 -2.10 4.69 -15.62
N LEU A 103 -2.40 5.47 -16.67
CA LEU A 103 -3.24 6.66 -16.59
C LEU A 103 -4.72 6.25 -16.53
N GLY A 104 -5.55 7.00 -15.77
CA GLY A 104 -7.00 6.88 -15.88
C GLY A 104 -7.78 6.46 -14.63
N LYS A 105 -7.15 6.44 -13.44
CA LYS A 105 -7.87 6.28 -12.17
C LYS A 105 -7.95 7.64 -11.47
N LYS A 106 -9.08 8.34 -11.65
CA LYS A 106 -9.46 9.46 -10.78
C LYS A 106 -9.55 8.96 -9.34
N ALA A 107 -9.36 9.86 -8.37
CA ALA A 107 -9.80 9.62 -7.02
C ALA A 107 -11.27 9.14 -7.01
N PRO A 108 -11.63 8.14 -6.19
CA PRO A 108 -12.96 7.55 -6.23
C PRO A 108 -14.09 8.56 -5.99
N ASP A 109 -15.24 8.24 -6.56
CA ASP A 109 -16.55 8.75 -6.16
C ASP A 109 -17.42 7.50 -5.94
N VAL A 110 -17.38 6.96 -4.72
CA VAL A 110 -17.80 5.58 -4.43
C VAL A 110 -18.88 5.52 -3.35
N LYS A 111 -19.83 4.61 -3.58
CA LYS A 111 -20.96 4.30 -2.71
C LYS A 111 -20.72 3.03 -1.87
N PRO A 112 -21.32 2.94 -0.68
CA PRO A 112 -21.14 1.83 0.26
C PRO A 112 -21.63 0.44 -0.20
N PRO A 113 -20.81 -0.63 -0.08
CA PRO A 113 -21.23 -2.03 -0.04
C PRO A 113 -21.52 -2.53 1.40
N ARG A 114 -22.01 -3.77 1.58
CA ARG A 114 -22.54 -4.31 2.86
C ARG A 114 -21.69 -5.44 3.49
N HIS A 115 -21.54 -5.42 4.82
CA HIS A 115 -21.07 -6.50 5.74
C HIS A 115 -19.52 -6.81 5.75
N PRO A 116 -18.89 -7.53 6.72
CA PRO A 116 -17.89 -6.98 7.68
C PRO A 116 -16.53 -7.75 7.73
N GLY A 117 -15.53 -7.52 8.60
CA GLY A 117 -15.28 -6.45 9.61
C GLY A 117 -14.77 -6.96 11.00
N GLN A 118 -13.47 -6.82 11.33
CA GLN A 118 -12.87 -6.99 12.70
C GLN A 118 -11.50 -6.25 12.84
N SER A 119 -10.99 -6.00 14.07
CA SER A 119 -10.00 -4.95 14.42
C SER A 119 -8.63 -5.41 15.00
N HIS A 120 -7.82 -4.46 15.49
CA HIS A 120 -6.35 -4.48 15.52
C HIS A 120 -5.79 -3.77 16.78
N ASP A 121 -5.15 -4.51 17.71
CA ASP A 121 -4.86 -3.98 19.08
C ASP A 121 -3.47 -4.37 19.65
N LYS A 122 -2.46 -4.61 18.78
CA LYS A 122 -1.17 -5.20 19.18
C LYS A 122 0.10 -4.40 18.91
N LEU A 123 0.06 -3.36 18.07
CA LEU A 123 1.28 -2.78 17.49
C LEU A 123 1.94 -1.67 18.34
N MET A 124 1.17 -0.94 19.13
CA MET A 124 1.68 0.21 19.89
C MET A 124 2.71 -0.17 20.99
N THR A 125 2.61 -1.36 21.57
CA THR A 125 3.46 -1.81 22.70
C THR A 125 4.90 -2.20 22.30
N GLU A 126 5.19 -2.30 21.00
CA GLU A 126 6.50 -2.71 20.49
C GLU A 126 7.37 -1.51 20.06
N MET A 127 6.76 -0.44 19.55
CA MET A 127 7.49 0.75 19.06
C MET A 127 8.09 1.61 20.17
N GLU A 128 7.48 1.68 21.36
CA GLU A 128 8.02 2.42 22.50
C GLU A 128 9.44 1.95 22.90
N LYS A 129 9.77 0.67 22.64
CA LYS A 129 11.03 0.02 23.01
C LYS A 129 12.13 0.12 21.95
N SER A 130 11.83 0.70 20.78
CA SER A 130 12.75 0.76 19.62
C SER A 130 13.78 1.89 19.73
N SER A 131 14.99 1.65 19.22
CA SER A 131 16.09 2.62 19.23
C SER A 131 15.88 3.82 18.30
N ASP A 132 16.57 4.94 18.57
CA ASP A 132 16.47 6.20 17.79
C ASP A 132 16.72 6.02 16.29
N ALA A 133 17.56 5.06 15.90
CA ALA A 133 17.82 4.75 14.50
C ALA A 133 16.57 4.20 13.79
N LEU A 134 15.86 3.25 14.42
CA LEU A 134 14.61 2.71 13.88
C LEU A 134 13.53 3.78 13.83
N ARG A 135 13.43 4.64 14.86
CA ARG A 135 12.47 5.77 14.88
C ARG A 135 12.69 6.71 13.69
N ARG A 136 13.93 7.09 13.40
CA ARG A 136 14.28 7.94 12.24
C ARG A 136 14.00 7.24 10.91
N PHE A 137 14.28 5.94 10.80
CA PHE A 137 13.98 5.17 9.59
C PHE A 137 12.47 5.09 9.35
N ALA A 138 11.68 4.74 10.37
CA ALA A 138 10.23 4.70 10.31
C ALA A 138 9.62 6.06 9.94
N ALA A 139 10.10 7.15 10.55
CA ALA A 139 9.71 8.52 10.16
C ALA A 139 10.03 8.81 8.69
N GLY A 140 11.21 8.44 8.20
CA GLY A 140 11.56 8.55 6.77
C GLY A 140 10.75 7.65 5.83
N GLN A 141 10.08 6.61 6.33
CA GLN A 141 9.06 5.86 5.56
C GLN A 141 7.74 6.63 5.51
N VAL A 142 7.32 7.23 6.62
CA VAL A 142 6.12 8.09 6.70
C VAL A 142 6.26 9.31 5.80
N GLU A 143 7.38 10.05 5.85
CA GLU A 143 7.64 11.20 4.97
C GLU A 143 7.58 10.84 3.47
N ARG A 144 8.17 9.70 3.08
CA ARG A 144 8.11 9.19 1.70
C ARG A 144 6.68 8.86 1.28
N ALA A 145 5.89 8.24 2.16
CA ALA A 145 4.47 7.97 1.90
C ALA A 145 3.65 9.27 1.79
N LEU A 146 3.83 10.23 2.72
CA LEU A 146 3.20 11.55 2.70
C LEU A 146 3.47 12.32 1.41
N GLY A 147 4.64 12.15 0.79
CA GLY A 147 4.98 12.74 -0.52
C GLY A 147 4.06 12.29 -1.68
N SER A 148 3.31 11.19 -1.50
CA SER A 148 2.35 10.66 -2.49
C SER A 148 0.89 10.99 -2.21
N SER A 149 0.59 11.67 -1.09
CA SER A 149 -0.78 12.03 -0.70
C SER A 149 -1.47 13.00 -1.67
N PHE A 150 -2.79 12.90 -1.79
CA PHE A 150 -3.61 13.68 -2.70
C PHE A 150 -5.05 13.85 -2.17
N MET A 151 -5.80 14.83 -2.70
CA MET A 151 -7.20 15.01 -2.33
C MET A 151 -8.11 14.01 -3.06
N ALA A 152 -8.97 13.32 -2.33
CA ALA A 152 -10.01 12.45 -2.86
C ALA A 152 -11.42 12.89 -2.43
N SER A 153 -12.42 12.18 -2.92
CA SER A 153 -13.78 12.22 -2.38
C SER A 153 -14.16 10.84 -1.84
N LEU A 154 -14.88 10.79 -0.73
CA LEU A 154 -15.38 9.56 -0.13
C LEU A 154 -16.74 9.89 0.49
N ASP A 155 -17.81 9.26 0.00
CA ASP A 155 -19.19 9.51 0.47
C ASP A 155 -19.55 11.02 0.55
N GLY A 156 -19.12 11.80 -0.45
CA GLY A 156 -19.31 13.25 -0.51
C GLY A 156 -18.32 14.09 0.32
N HIS A 157 -17.56 13.49 1.24
CA HIS A 157 -16.49 14.17 1.97
C HIS A 157 -15.27 14.36 1.08
N LYS A 158 -14.72 15.58 1.02
CA LYS A 158 -13.40 15.84 0.41
C LYS A 158 -12.34 15.72 1.48
N LEU A 159 -11.43 14.76 1.33
CA LEU A 159 -10.39 14.46 2.32
C LEU A 159 -9.02 14.21 1.67
N PRO A 160 -7.91 14.56 2.35
CA PRO A 160 -6.58 14.11 1.96
C PRO A 160 -6.47 12.60 2.15
N VAL A 161 -5.92 11.90 1.14
CA VAL A 161 -5.69 10.46 1.18
C VAL A 161 -4.27 10.10 0.76
N VAL A 162 -3.80 8.93 1.19
CA VAL A 162 -2.46 8.41 0.85
C VAL A 162 -2.48 6.90 0.65
N ASN A 163 -1.76 6.42 -0.37
CA ASN A 163 -1.68 5.01 -0.71
C ASN A 163 -0.52 4.34 0.05
N CYS A 164 -0.81 3.54 1.07
CA CYS A 164 0.18 2.92 1.94
C CYS A 164 -0.38 1.69 2.70
N PRO A 165 0.25 0.51 2.62
CA PRO A 165 -0.22 -0.70 3.32
C PRO A 165 0.32 -0.86 4.77
N PHE A 166 1.38 -0.13 5.14
CA PHE A 166 2.02 -0.19 6.46
C PHE A 166 1.87 1.15 7.21
N ASN A 167 2.24 1.17 8.50
CA ASN A 167 2.30 2.36 9.38
C ASN A 167 1.05 3.25 9.29
N ARG A 168 -0.14 2.62 9.28
CA ARG A 168 -1.41 3.31 8.98
C ARG A 168 -1.73 4.39 10.01
N GLU A 169 -1.43 4.14 11.28
CA GLU A 169 -1.72 5.04 12.39
C GLU A 169 -0.77 6.25 12.41
N GLU A 170 0.54 6.02 12.31
CA GLU A 170 1.55 7.09 12.27
C GLU A 170 1.36 7.97 11.03
N LEU A 171 1.04 7.34 9.89
CA LEU A 171 0.74 8.05 8.66
C LEU A 171 -0.60 8.78 8.73
N GLY A 172 -1.59 8.25 9.45
CA GLY A 172 -2.86 8.92 9.75
C GLY A 172 -2.67 10.20 10.57
N GLN A 173 -1.92 10.11 11.67
CA GLN A 173 -1.59 11.27 12.51
C GLN A 173 -0.75 12.31 11.73
N ALA A 174 0.30 11.88 11.03
CA ALA A 174 1.13 12.79 10.24
C ALA A 174 0.37 13.41 9.04
N MET A 175 -0.66 12.72 8.51
CA MET A 175 -1.60 13.29 7.53
C MET A 175 -2.48 14.37 8.18
N LEU A 176 -3.01 14.16 9.40
CA LEU A 176 -3.76 15.19 10.13
C LEU A 176 -2.89 16.42 10.38
N GLU A 177 -1.64 16.26 10.82
CA GLU A 177 -0.68 17.35 11.01
C GLU A 177 -0.38 18.11 9.71
N LYS A 178 -0.12 17.38 8.62
CA LYS A 178 0.16 17.95 7.29
C LYS A 178 -1.05 18.72 6.71
N TYR A 179 -2.26 18.32 7.06
CA TYR A 179 -3.51 18.91 6.58
C TYR A 179 -4.34 19.44 7.76
N PRO A 180 -3.94 20.56 8.39
CA PRO A 180 -4.57 21.06 9.61
C PRO A 180 -6.07 21.38 9.44
N ASP A 181 -6.45 21.89 8.25
CA ASP A 181 -7.84 22.23 7.91
C ASP A 181 -8.72 21.01 7.56
N ALA A 182 -8.12 19.81 7.42
CA ALA A 182 -8.89 18.60 7.16
C ALA A 182 -9.52 18.08 8.45
N SER A 183 -10.84 17.89 8.43
CA SER A 183 -11.58 17.28 9.54
C SER A 183 -11.33 15.78 9.66
N MET A 184 -11.04 15.11 8.54
CA MET A 184 -10.63 13.72 8.45
C MET A 184 -9.60 13.52 7.34
N VAL A 185 -8.83 12.44 7.43
CA VAL A 185 -7.88 11.95 6.40
C VAL A 185 -8.05 10.44 6.18
N GLY A 186 -7.58 9.93 5.05
CA GLY A 186 -7.64 8.49 4.74
C GLY A 186 -6.28 7.88 4.39
N VAL A 187 -5.88 6.82 5.08
CA VAL A 187 -4.83 5.92 4.61
C VAL A 187 -5.51 4.74 3.92
N TYR A 188 -5.05 4.34 2.74
CA TYR A 188 -5.58 3.16 2.07
C TYR A 188 -4.51 2.37 1.33
N TYR A 189 -4.73 1.09 1.10
CA TYR A 189 -3.99 0.33 0.10
C TYR A 189 -4.94 -0.38 -0.85
N THR A 190 -4.48 -0.60 -2.08
CA THR A 190 -5.27 -1.28 -3.11
C THR A 190 -4.67 -2.64 -3.34
N THR A 191 -5.47 -3.70 -3.28
CA THR A 191 -5.06 -5.07 -3.69
C THR A 191 -4.99 -5.20 -5.22
N ALA A 192 -4.32 -6.22 -5.77
CA ALA A 192 -4.24 -6.40 -7.22
C ALA A 192 -5.62 -6.71 -7.85
N SER A 193 -6.49 -7.44 -7.11
CA SER A 193 -7.93 -7.57 -7.43
C SER A 193 -8.65 -6.22 -7.51
N GLY A 194 -8.10 -5.20 -6.86
CA GLY A 194 -8.56 -3.81 -6.86
C GLY A 194 -9.49 -3.44 -5.72
N ASP A 195 -9.67 -4.33 -4.75
CA ASP A 195 -10.37 -4.01 -3.52
C ASP A 195 -9.46 -3.09 -2.68
N ARG A 196 -10.00 -1.97 -2.20
CA ARG A 196 -9.27 -0.99 -1.37
C ARG A 196 -9.55 -1.20 0.10
N HIS A 197 -8.50 -1.33 0.89
CA HIS A 197 -8.58 -1.37 2.35
C HIS A 197 -8.28 0.02 2.86
N TRP A 198 -9.22 0.60 3.62
CA TRP A 198 -9.20 1.97 4.09
C TRP A 198 -9.13 2.03 5.61
N THR A 199 -8.38 2.99 6.12
CA THR A 199 -8.40 3.46 7.51
C THR A 199 -8.58 4.97 7.48
N LEU A 200 -9.67 5.45 8.06
CA LEU A 200 -9.94 6.87 8.25
C LEU A 200 -9.43 7.31 9.62
N PHE A 201 -8.96 8.55 9.69
CA PHE A 201 -8.59 9.22 10.93
C PHE A 201 -9.34 10.53 11.03
N GLY A 202 -10.06 10.73 12.12
CA GLY A 202 -10.87 11.91 12.42
C GLY A 202 -10.19 12.82 13.45
N ARG A 203 -10.50 14.12 13.39
CA ARG A 203 -10.30 15.03 14.53
C ARG A 203 -11.49 14.93 15.48
N GLU A 204 -11.38 15.47 16.69
CA GLU A 204 -12.50 15.61 17.63
C GLU A 204 -13.76 16.27 17.01
N SER A 205 -13.57 17.09 15.97
CA SER A 205 -14.64 17.75 15.22
C SER A 205 -15.31 16.89 14.14
N ALA A 206 -14.89 15.65 13.90
CA ALA A 206 -15.49 14.77 12.89
C ALA A 206 -15.36 13.28 13.23
N ASP A 207 -16.51 12.67 13.53
CA ASP A 207 -16.67 11.24 13.76
C ASP A 207 -16.56 10.45 12.43
N VAL A 208 -15.49 9.65 12.29
CA VAL A 208 -15.25 8.81 11.09
C VAL A 208 -15.95 7.45 11.16
N GLY A 209 -16.43 7.01 12.32
CA GLY A 209 -17.14 5.74 12.51
C GLY A 209 -18.37 5.60 11.60
N PRO A 210 -19.31 6.56 11.59
CA PRO A 210 -20.46 6.58 10.68
C PRO A 210 -20.11 6.60 9.20
N VAL A 211 -18.91 7.06 8.82
CA VAL A 211 -18.44 6.98 7.42
C VAL A 211 -18.06 5.53 7.11
N ALA A 212 -17.20 4.90 7.91
CA ALA A 212 -16.78 3.51 7.69
C ALA A 212 -17.95 2.51 7.78
N VAL A 213 -18.87 2.71 8.74
CA VAL A 213 -20.07 1.88 8.92
C VAL A 213 -20.93 1.81 7.66
N LYS A 214 -21.00 2.89 6.87
CA LYS A 214 -21.70 2.85 5.58
C LYS A 214 -21.10 1.77 4.68
N PHE A 215 -19.77 1.71 4.56
CA PHE A 215 -19.04 0.73 3.75
C PHE A 215 -18.94 -0.67 4.39
N GLY A 216 -19.72 -0.97 5.43
CA GLY A 216 -19.66 -2.25 6.16
C GLY A 216 -18.46 -2.37 7.10
N GLY A 217 -17.73 -1.27 7.33
CA GLY A 217 -16.62 -1.17 8.26
C GLY A 217 -17.03 -0.99 9.72
N HIS A 218 -16.04 -0.70 10.55
CA HIS A 218 -16.19 -0.45 11.99
C HIS A 218 -15.17 0.59 12.46
N GLY A 219 -15.39 1.16 13.64
CA GLY A 219 -14.50 2.14 14.25
C GLY A 219 -15.20 3.02 15.27
N ASP A 220 -14.49 4.05 15.71
CA ASP A 220 -14.94 5.11 16.59
C ASP A 220 -14.78 6.50 15.91
N ALA A 221 -14.91 7.57 16.69
CA ALA A 221 -14.81 8.93 16.18
C ALA A 221 -13.40 9.34 15.74
N GLY A 222 -12.36 8.75 16.31
CA GLY A 222 -10.96 9.05 15.99
C GLY A 222 -10.40 8.17 14.87
N SER A 223 -10.82 6.90 14.78
CA SER A 223 -10.33 5.98 13.75
C SER A 223 -11.37 4.96 13.30
N ALA A 224 -11.38 4.63 12.00
CA ALA A 224 -12.31 3.61 11.47
C ALA A 224 -11.79 2.90 10.21
N ASP A 225 -11.96 1.58 10.15
CA ASP A 225 -11.51 0.71 9.06
C ASP A 225 -12.70 0.23 8.19
N PHE A 226 -12.51 0.17 6.87
CA PHE A 226 -13.45 -0.50 5.95
C PHE A 226 -12.76 -1.08 4.71
N VAL A 227 -13.47 -1.95 3.97
CA VAL A 227 -13.02 -2.50 2.69
C VAL A 227 -14.00 -2.13 1.57
N GLU A 228 -13.47 -1.62 0.48
CA GLU A 228 -14.20 -1.09 -0.65
C GLU A 228 -13.87 -1.91 -1.90
N GLY A 229 -14.77 -2.84 -2.26
CA GLY A 229 -14.50 -3.82 -3.31
C GLY A 229 -14.66 -3.29 -4.74
N ARG A 230 -13.88 -3.83 -5.69
CA ARG A 230 -14.04 -3.55 -7.13
C ARG A 230 -15.38 -4.10 -7.64
N PRO A 231 -16.10 -3.44 -8.58
CA PRO A 231 -17.25 -4.05 -9.25
C PRO A 231 -16.87 -5.39 -9.88
N ALA A 232 -17.74 -6.41 -9.72
CA ALA A 232 -17.40 -7.80 -10.05
C ALA A 232 -16.98 -8.02 -11.52
N ALA A 233 -17.43 -7.18 -12.45
CA ALA A 233 -17.11 -7.24 -13.87
C ALA A 233 -15.63 -6.96 -14.21
N GLU A 234 -14.86 -6.36 -13.30
CA GLU A 234 -13.48 -5.92 -13.55
C GLU A 234 -12.42 -6.78 -12.82
N ARG A 235 -12.82 -7.89 -12.20
CA ARG A 235 -11.93 -8.78 -11.44
C ARG A 235 -11.20 -9.76 -12.35
N LYS A 236 -10.06 -9.33 -12.91
CA LYS A 236 -9.04 -10.23 -13.49
C LYS A 236 -8.01 -10.61 -12.42
N LEU A 237 -8.29 -11.66 -11.66
CA LEU A 237 -7.28 -12.44 -10.95
C LEU A 237 -7.12 -13.78 -11.65
N VAL A 238 -5.88 -14.27 -11.76
CA VAL A 238 -5.61 -15.64 -12.19
C VAL A 238 -5.21 -16.43 -10.95
N ALA A 239 -5.70 -17.67 -10.81
CA ALA A 239 -5.33 -18.53 -9.69
C ALA A 239 -3.80 -18.65 -9.55
N GLU A 240 -3.34 -18.77 -8.31
CA GLU A 240 -1.94 -19.01 -7.98
C GLU A 240 -1.41 -20.21 -8.76
N PRO A 241 -0.14 -20.18 -9.22
CA PRO A 241 0.51 -21.39 -9.69
C PRO A 241 0.51 -22.42 -8.55
N LYS A 242 0.05 -23.63 -8.82
CA LYS A 242 0.22 -24.74 -7.86
C LYS A 242 1.72 -24.96 -7.65
N GLN A 243 2.12 -25.08 -6.39
CA GLN A 243 3.45 -25.53 -5.96
C GLN A 243 3.69 -26.99 -6.38
#